data_AF-A0AB33K647-F1
#
_entry.id   AF-A0AB33K647-F1
#
_cell.length_a   1.000
_cell.length_b   1.000
_cell.length_c   1.000
_cell.angle_alpha   90.00
_cell.angle_beta   90.00
_cell.angle_gamma   90.00
#
_symmetry.space_group_name_H-M   'P 1'
#
loop_
_entity.id
_entity.type
_entity.pdbx_description
1 polymer ?
#
loop_
_entity_poly.entity_id
_entity_poly.type
_entity_poly.pdbx_seq_one_letter_code
_entity_poly.pdbx_strand_id
1 'polypeptide(L)'
;MVDTVNSLATRLHELLVAIMTEGPAAVGTAGLHDVIVRATALGPQGAWLVAAGHASLGEVACLHGQADQAIRHYDAAVAAGFNDCVALHTAPMRPLHHDPRFRSLYQRMRVTQADLDEFFWLQQEIQIAVREARQATVDNIGRLDTGVSLLPQAPMPTREPNTLGVLITRIDLAATQSALQQAAVKAEFQRSSGNTSLSLMDDSWDHDRARRDAWHADDVDTRRQQAADARAFVERPGAETTLMPCPPLGSITYPG
;
A
#
# COMPACT_ATOMS: atom_id res chain seq x y z
N MET A 1 2.46 24.41 11.31
CA MET A 1 3.27 23.18 11.52
C MET A 1 2.49 21.94 11.12
N VAL A 2 1.27 21.72 11.63
CA VAL A 2 0.38 20.63 11.19
C VAL A 2 0.16 20.65 9.67
N ASP A 3 -0.11 21.82 9.09
CA ASP A 3 -0.28 21.96 7.63
C ASP A 3 0.96 21.57 6.82
N THR A 4 2.15 21.77 7.38
CA THR A 4 3.43 21.43 6.73
C THR A 4 3.70 19.93 6.78
N VAL A 5 3.40 19.26 7.90
CA VAL A 5 3.50 17.80 8.02
C VAL A 5 2.48 17.13 7.09
N ASN A 6 1.23 17.61 7.08
CA ASN A 6 0.19 17.10 6.20
C ASN A 6 0.56 17.29 4.73
N SER A 7 1.10 18.46 4.34
CA SER A 7 1.57 18.70 2.97
C SER A 7 2.69 17.73 2.56
N LEU A 8 3.63 17.42 3.45
CA LEU A 8 4.68 16.44 3.16
C LEU A 8 4.15 15.01 3.12
N ALA A 9 3.19 14.66 3.98
CA ALA A 9 2.51 13.37 3.94
C ALA A 9 1.76 13.16 2.62
N THR A 10 1.02 14.18 2.16
CA THR A 10 0.38 14.17 0.84
C THR A 10 1.42 14.00 -0.27
N ARG A 11 2.54 14.75 -0.21
CA ARG A 11 3.60 14.64 -1.21
C ARG A 11 4.23 13.24 -1.23
N LEU A 12 4.46 12.64 -0.07
CA LEU A 12 4.96 11.26 0.03
C LEU A 12 3.96 10.29 -0.59
N HIS A 13 2.68 10.40 -0.24
CA HIS A 13 1.62 9.58 -0.82
C HIS A 13 1.59 9.67 -2.36
N GLU A 14 1.63 10.88 -2.93
CA GLU A 14 1.68 11.08 -4.38
C GLU A 14 2.89 10.41 -5.03
N LEU A 15 4.07 10.50 -4.39
CA LEU A 15 5.28 9.86 -4.89
C LEU A 15 5.16 8.33 -4.87
N LEU A 16 4.58 7.77 -3.80
CA LEU A 16 4.33 6.33 -3.69
C LEU A 16 3.35 5.86 -4.77
N VAL A 17 2.26 6.59 -4.98
CA VAL A 17 1.29 6.30 -6.05
C VAL A 17 2.00 6.31 -7.40
N ALA A 18 2.78 7.35 -7.71
CA ALA A 18 3.52 7.44 -8.97
C ALA A 18 4.51 6.28 -9.14
N ILE A 19 5.24 5.89 -8.09
CA ILE A 19 6.17 4.74 -8.14
C ILE A 19 5.42 3.45 -8.49
N MET A 20 4.22 3.26 -7.93
CA MET A 20 3.42 2.07 -8.19
C MET A 20 2.78 2.06 -9.59
N THR A 21 2.38 3.22 -10.13
CA THR A 21 1.67 3.31 -11.42
C THR A 21 2.59 3.50 -12.63
N GLU A 22 3.70 4.21 -12.46
CA GLU A 22 4.66 4.52 -13.53
C GLU A 22 5.95 3.70 -13.42
N GLY A 23 6.22 3.14 -12.24
CA GLY A 23 7.40 2.36 -11.93
C GLY A 23 8.56 3.21 -11.36
N PRO A 24 9.40 2.64 -10.48
CA PRO A 24 10.47 3.37 -9.80
C PRO A 24 11.54 3.91 -10.77
N ALA A 25 11.73 3.28 -11.92
CA ALA A 25 12.67 3.74 -12.94
C ALA A 25 12.22 5.03 -13.63
N ALA A 26 10.90 5.23 -13.81
CA ALA A 26 10.34 6.42 -14.44
C ALA A 26 10.30 7.61 -13.48
N VAL A 27 9.89 7.37 -12.23
CA VAL A 27 9.76 8.41 -11.20
C VAL A 27 11.12 8.81 -10.62
N GLY A 28 12.05 7.86 -10.50
CA GLY A 28 13.33 8.04 -9.81
C GLY A 28 13.17 8.22 -8.30
N THR A 29 14.25 8.65 -7.64
CA THR A 29 14.32 8.76 -6.16
C THR A 29 14.41 10.19 -5.62
N ALA A 30 14.54 11.19 -6.50
CA ALA A 30 14.76 12.58 -6.11
C ALA A 30 13.64 13.14 -5.22
N GLY A 31 12.38 12.78 -5.52
CA GLY A 31 11.23 13.20 -4.71
C GLY A 31 11.27 12.66 -3.28
N LEU A 32 11.69 11.40 -3.09
CA LEU A 32 11.83 10.81 -1.75
C LEU A 32 12.95 11.50 -0.97
N HIS A 33 14.07 11.83 -1.63
CA HIS A 33 15.14 12.61 -1.02
C HIS A 33 14.69 14.03 -0.60
N ASP A 34 13.88 14.72 -1.42
CA ASP A 34 13.30 16.02 -1.05
C ASP A 34 12.41 15.91 0.19
N VAL A 35 11.53 14.90 0.26
CA VAL A 35 10.68 14.64 1.43
C VAL A 35 11.55 14.42 2.68
N ILE A 36 12.60 13.62 2.60
CA ILE A 36 13.52 13.37 3.73
C ILE A 36 14.17 14.68 4.21
N VAL A 37 14.70 15.50 3.30
CA VAL A 37 15.37 16.75 3.65
C VAL A 37 14.39 17.71 4.34
N ARG A 38 13.21 17.89 3.76
CA ARG A 38 12.19 18.81 4.30
C ARG A 38 11.61 18.30 5.62
N ALA A 39 11.38 16.99 5.75
CA ALA A 39 10.90 16.38 6.99
C ALA A 39 11.94 16.46 8.11
N THR A 40 13.24 16.31 7.79
CA THR A 40 14.33 16.47 8.77
C THR A 40 14.33 17.86 9.39
N ALA A 41 14.06 18.90 8.59
CA ALA A 41 13.96 20.28 9.07
C ALA A 41 12.79 20.52 10.05
N LEU A 42 11.79 19.62 10.10
CA LEU A 42 10.67 19.68 11.05
C LEU A 42 11.00 19.03 12.41
N GLY A 43 12.18 18.42 12.55
CA GLY A 43 12.60 17.77 13.79
C GLY A 43 11.70 16.58 14.17
N PRO A 44 11.38 16.38 15.47
CA PRO A 44 10.61 15.23 15.93
C PRO A 44 9.24 15.04 15.24
N GLN A 45 8.59 16.14 14.82
CA GLN A 45 7.30 16.08 14.14
C GLN A 45 7.38 15.48 12.73
N GLY A 46 8.54 15.59 12.08
CA GLY A 46 8.80 15.03 10.75
C GLY A 46 9.51 13.67 10.77
N ALA A 47 9.86 13.14 11.95
CA ALA A 47 10.68 11.93 12.07
C ALA A 47 10.06 10.73 11.35
N TRP A 48 8.74 10.56 11.44
CA TRP A 48 8.05 9.45 10.77
C TRP A 48 8.07 9.59 9.23
N LEU A 49 8.09 10.80 8.69
CA LEU A 49 8.23 11.05 7.25
C LEU A 49 9.67 10.81 6.77
N VAL A 50 10.67 11.13 7.59
CA VAL A 50 12.07 10.75 7.34
C VAL A 50 12.21 9.22 7.30
N ALA A 51 11.64 8.54 8.30
CA ALA A 51 11.59 7.09 8.36
C ALA A 51 10.89 6.48 7.14
N ALA A 52 9.74 7.04 6.75
CA ALA A 52 8.98 6.60 5.58
C ALA A 52 9.79 6.75 4.28
N GLY A 53 10.35 7.95 4.04
CA GLY A 53 11.15 8.19 2.84
C GLY A 53 12.35 7.24 2.73
N HIS A 54 13.04 6.99 3.85
CA HIS A 54 14.12 6.01 3.89
C HIS A 54 13.63 4.57 3.69
N ALA A 55 12.50 4.17 4.28
CA ALA A 55 11.93 2.84 4.06
C ALA A 55 11.58 2.63 2.57
N SER A 56 10.93 3.62 1.92
CA SER A 56 10.59 3.55 0.50
C SER A 56 11.84 3.50 -0.40
N LEU A 57 12.90 4.27 -0.08
CA LEU A 57 14.18 4.15 -0.78
C LEU A 57 14.82 2.77 -0.60
N GLY A 58 14.69 2.19 0.60
CA GLY A 58 15.13 0.83 0.91
C GLY A 58 14.40 -0.22 0.07
N GLU A 59 13.08 -0.09 -0.06
CA GLU A 59 12.26 -0.95 -0.89
C GLU A 59 12.62 -0.84 -2.38
N VAL A 60 12.73 0.38 -2.91
CA VAL A 60 13.16 0.60 -4.30
C VAL A 60 14.54 0.00 -4.56
N ALA A 61 15.48 0.13 -3.63
CA ALA A 61 16.80 -0.49 -3.74
C ALA A 61 16.72 -2.03 -3.74
N CYS A 62 15.86 -2.63 -2.90
CA CYS A 62 15.60 -4.08 -2.93
C CYS A 62 15.06 -4.55 -4.28
N LEU A 63 14.09 -3.83 -4.85
CA LEU A 63 13.50 -4.17 -6.15
C LEU A 63 14.52 -4.14 -7.30
N HIS A 64 15.56 -3.30 -7.18
CA HIS A 64 16.68 -3.25 -8.11
C HIS A 64 17.84 -4.20 -7.77
N GLY A 65 17.70 -5.05 -6.74
CA GLY A 65 18.76 -5.96 -6.31
C GLY A 65 19.96 -5.27 -5.63
N GLN A 66 19.80 -4.01 -5.20
CA GLN A 66 20.86 -3.19 -4.61
C GLN A 66 20.91 -3.38 -3.08
N ALA A 67 21.27 -4.59 -2.63
CA ALA A 67 21.20 -4.98 -1.21
C ALA A 67 21.96 -4.03 -0.26
N ASP A 68 23.17 -3.60 -0.61
CA ASP A 68 23.94 -2.67 0.22
C ASP A 68 23.25 -1.31 0.39
N GLN A 69 22.60 -0.82 -0.65
CA GLN A 69 21.87 0.45 -0.62
C GLN A 69 20.57 0.29 0.18
N ALA A 70 19.86 -0.82 -0.01
CA ALA A 70 18.67 -1.13 0.76
C ALA A 70 18.96 -1.16 2.27
N ILE A 71 20.03 -1.86 2.68
CA ILE A 71 20.44 -1.94 4.10
C ILE A 71 20.75 -0.55 4.66
N ARG A 72 21.48 0.30 3.93
CA ARG A 72 21.77 1.68 4.37
C ARG A 72 20.50 2.49 4.58
N HIS A 73 19.54 2.38 3.67
CA HIS A 73 18.28 3.09 3.78
C HIS A 73 17.42 2.56 4.92
N TYR A 74 17.31 1.25 5.10
CA TYR A 74 16.60 0.67 6.25
C TYR A 74 17.26 0.99 7.59
N ASP A 75 18.59 1.05 7.66
CA ASP A 75 19.30 1.43 8.88
C ASP A 75 18.96 2.87 9.30
N ALA A 76 18.92 3.78 8.33
CA ALA A 76 18.49 5.17 8.51
C ALA A 76 16.99 5.27 8.87
N ALA A 77 16.14 4.46 8.24
CA ALA A 77 14.71 4.39 8.56
C ALA A 77 14.49 3.98 10.02
N VAL A 78 15.15 2.90 10.46
CA VAL A 78 15.06 2.41 11.85
C VAL A 78 15.62 3.44 12.83
N ALA A 79 16.70 4.14 12.48
CA ALA A 79 17.23 5.24 13.29
C ALA A 79 16.22 6.42 13.43
N ALA A 80 15.37 6.63 12.43
CA ALA A 80 14.29 7.62 12.44
C ALA A 80 12.97 7.11 13.04
N GLY A 81 12.93 5.86 13.53
CA GLY A 81 11.76 5.29 14.22
C GLY A 81 10.91 4.33 13.39
N PHE A 82 11.37 3.90 12.22
CA PHE A 82 10.72 2.82 11.46
C PHE A 82 10.71 1.52 12.27
N ASN A 83 9.52 0.92 12.41
CA ASN A 83 9.34 -0.30 13.19
C ASN A 83 8.29 -1.27 12.61
N ASP A 84 7.87 -1.11 11.34
CA ASP A 84 7.04 -2.13 10.66
C ASP A 84 7.89 -3.37 10.35
N CYS A 85 7.93 -4.27 11.33
CA CYS A 85 8.65 -5.53 11.22
C CYS A 85 7.96 -6.54 10.32
N VAL A 86 6.66 -6.37 10.06
CA VAL A 86 5.87 -7.28 9.21
C VAL A 86 6.29 -7.05 7.75
N ALA A 87 6.42 -5.79 7.31
CA ALA A 87 6.90 -5.43 5.97
C ALA A 87 8.27 -6.06 5.63
N LEU A 88 9.16 -6.18 6.62
CA LEU A 88 10.50 -6.75 6.45
C LEU A 88 10.53 -8.28 6.25
N HIS A 89 9.36 -8.95 6.28
CA HIS A 89 9.20 -10.38 5.98
C HIS A 89 8.63 -10.66 4.58
N THR A 90 8.30 -9.62 3.81
CA THR A 90 7.83 -9.76 2.44
C THR A 90 8.88 -10.43 1.55
N ALA A 91 8.43 -11.05 0.45
CA ALA A 91 9.32 -11.78 -0.45
C ALA A 91 10.55 -10.98 -0.94
N PRO A 92 10.42 -9.68 -1.31
CA PRO A 92 11.58 -8.88 -1.74
C PRO A 92 12.63 -8.64 -0.64
N MET A 93 12.25 -8.77 0.64
CA MET A 93 13.16 -8.52 1.78
C MET A 93 13.92 -9.78 2.23
N ARG A 94 13.43 -10.98 1.86
CA ARG A 94 14.06 -12.26 2.26
C ARG A 94 15.55 -12.37 1.94
N PRO A 95 16.06 -11.90 0.78
CA PRO A 95 17.49 -11.96 0.50
C PRO A 95 18.37 -11.24 1.53
N LEU A 96 17.82 -10.20 2.20
CA LEU A 96 18.56 -9.44 3.22
C LEU A 96 18.66 -10.18 4.56
N HIS A 97 17.83 -11.21 4.81
CA HIS A 97 17.75 -11.88 6.12
C HIS A 97 19.04 -12.59 6.54
N HIS A 98 19.93 -12.88 5.58
CA HIS A 98 21.22 -13.50 5.85
C HIS A 98 22.33 -12.48 6.16
N ASP A 99 22.10 -11.19 5.89
CA ASP A 99 23.09 -10.14 6.14
C ASP A 99 23.10 -9.76 7.64
N PRO A 100 24.27 -9.81 8.31
CA PRO A 100 24.36 -9.45 9.73
C PRO A 100 24.00 -7.99 10.01
N ARG A 101 24.20 -7.07 9.06
CA ARG A 101 23.82 -5.65 9.19
C ARG A 101 22.30 -5.50 9.22
N PHE A 102 21.60 -6.24 8.35
CA PHE A 102 20.14 -6.26 8.32
C PHE A 102 19.55 -6.91 9.58
N ARG A 103 20.16 -7.98 10.09
CA ARG A 103 19.75 -8.57 11.38
C ARG A 103 19.93 -7.59 12.54
N SER A 104 21.06 -6.87 12.55
CA SER A 104 21.36 -5.88 13.58
C SER A 104 20.34 -4.74 13.59
N LEU A 105 20.01 -4.15 12.43
CA LEU A 105 18.97 -3.10 12.38
C LEU A 105 17.59 -3.64 12.78
N TYR A 106 17.22 -4.86 12.36
CA TYR A 106 15.95 -5.48 12.74
C TYR A 106 15.82 -5.65 14.26
N GLN A 107 16.90 -6.10 14.92
CA GLN A 107 16.94 -6.28 16.38
C GLN A 107 16.82 -4.97 17.18
N ARG A 108 17.00 -3.80 16.55
CA ARG A 108 16.80 -2.49 17.19
C ARG A 108 15.34 -2.05 17.19
N MET A 109 14.50 -2.62 16.32
CA MET A 109 13.08 -2.25 16.22
C MET A 109 12.31 -2.66 17.48
N ARG A 110 11.38 -1.81 17.90
CA ARG A 110 10.49 -2.04 19.04
C ARG A 110 9.07 -1.77 18.62
N VAL A 111 8.14 -2.60 19.07
CA VAL A 111 6.73 -2.54 18.68
C VAL A 111 5.85 -2.82 19.90
N THR A 112 4.64 -2.29 19.89
CA THR A 112 3.60 -2.64 20.88
C THR A 112 2.72 -3.76 20.34
N GLN A 113 2.02 -4.50 21.19
CA GLN A 113 1.11 -5.54 20.68
C GLN A 113 -0.01 -4.92 19.83
N ALA A 114 -0.53 -3.76 20.24
CA ALA A 114 -1.58 -3.04 19.51
C ALA A 114 -1.12 -2.62 18.10
N ASP A 115 0.11 -2.10 17.97
CA ASP A 115 0.66 -1.73 16.67
C ASP A 115 1.04 -2.94 15.82
N LEU A 116 1.48 -4.04 16.44
CA LEU A 116 1.76 -5.28 15.73
C LEU A 116 0.48 -5.88 15.13
N ASP A 117 -0.61 -5.89 15.88
CA ASP A 117 -1.93 -6.32 15.38
C ASP A 117 -2.35 -5.47 14.17
N GLU A 118 -2.11 -4.15 14.23
CA GLU A 118 -2.39 -3.26 13.10
C GLU A 118 -1.45 -3.46 11.91
N PHE A 119 -0.15 -3.69 12.12
CA PHE A 119 0.78 -4.00 11.04
C PHE A 119 0.36 -5.27 10.29
N PHE A 120 -0.04 -6.31 11.00
CA PHE A 120 -0.57 -7.52 10.37
C PHE A 120 -1.79 -7.23 9.52
N TRP A 121 -2.74 -6.45 10.05
CA TRP A 121 -3.94 -6.07 9.31
C TRP A 121 -3.61 -5.23 8.07
N LEU A 122 -2.77 -4.19 8.20
CA LEU A 122 -2.38 -3.30 7.11
C LEU A 122 -1.69 -4.07 5.97
N GLN A 123 -0.73 -4.93 6.32
CA GLN A 123 0.00 -5.73 5.34
C GLN A 123 -0.92 -6.76 4.67
N GLN A 124 -1.87 -7.34 5.42
CA GLN A 124 -2.89 -8.22 4.86
C GLN A 124 -3.80 -7.47 3.88
N GLU A 125 -4.29 -6.28 4.23
CA GLU A 125 -5.16 -5.49 3.36
C GLU A 125 -4.45 -5.01 2.09
N ILE A 126 -3.15 -4.68 2.14
CA ILE A 126 -2.34 -4.42 0.93
C ILE A 126 -2.40 -5.63 -0.02
N GLN A 127 -2.20 -6.85 0.49
CA GLN A 127 -2.24 -8.07 -0.32
C GLN A 127 -3.65 -8.36 -0.85
N ILE A 128 -4.69 -8.13 -0.05
CA ILE A 128 -6.08 -8.31 -0.46
C ILE A 128 -6.44 -7.31 -1.57
N ALA A 129 -6.10 -6.03 -1.41
CA ALA A 129 -6.36 -5.00 -2.42
C ALA A 129 -5.74 -5.35 -3.78
N VAL A 130 -4.47 -5.79 -3.79
CA VAL A 130 -3.80 -6.24 -5.02
C VAL A 130 -4.50 -7.45 -5.65
N ARG A 131 -4.94 -8.42 -4.83
CA ARG A 131 -5.64 -9.62 -5.29
C ARG A 131 -7.02 -9.29 -5.87
N GLU A 132 -7.79 -8.46 -5.18
CA GLU A 132 -9.12 -8.00 -5.63
C GLU A 132 -9.01 -7.18 -6.92
N ALA A 133 -8.00 -6.31 -7.06
CA ALA A 133 -7.73 -5.58 -8.29
C ALA A 133 -7.42 -6.50 -9.48
N ARG A 134 -6.62 -7.55 -9.25
CA ARG A 134 -6.35 -8.59 -10.27
C ARG A 134 -7.62 -9.33 -10.66
N GLN A 135 -8.44 -9.72 -9.68
CA GLN A 135 -9.70 -10.41 -9.95
C GLN A 135 -10.67 -9.52 -10.72
N ALA A 136 -10.82 -8.25 -10.35
CA ALA A 136 -11.66 -7.30 -11.06
C ALA A 136 -11.21 -7.13 -12.53
N THR A 137 -9.89 -7.08 -12.76
CA THR A 137 -9.34 -7.03 -14.13
C THR A 137 -9.76 -8.24 -14.95
N VAL A 138 -9.76 -9.44 -14.35
CA VAL A 138 -10.19 -10.69 -15.00
C VAL A 138 -11.69 -10.70 -15.27
N ASP A 139 -12.51 -10.29 -14.30
CA ASP A 139 -13.97 -10.26 -14.41
C ASP A 139 -14.45 -9.30 -15.52
N ASN A 140 -13.66 -8.28 -15.81
CA ASN A 140 -13.95 -7.28 -16.84
C ASN A 140 -13.65 -7.75 -18.28
N ILE A 141 -12.97 -8.90 -18.45
CA ILE A 141 -12.66 -9.43 -19.78
C ILE A 141 -13.94 -9.87 -20.49
N GLY A 142 -14.21 -9.27 -21.64
CA GLY A 142 -15.39 -9.61 -22.45
C GLY A 142 -16.71 -9.07 -21.90
N ARG A 143 -16.66 -8.20 -20.89
CA ARG A 143 -17.83 -7.53 -20.32
C ARG A 143 -18.35 -6.46 -21.27
N LEU A 144 -19.62 -6.54 -21.64
CA LEU A 144 -20.21 -5.69 -22.70
C LEU A 144 -20.82 -4.38 -22.18
N ASP A 145 -21.15 -4.20 -20.91
CA ASP A 145 -21.75 -2.92 -20.47
C ASP A 145 -20.82 -1.70 -20.67
N THR A 146 -21.33 -0.50 -20.44
CA THR A 146 -20.56 0.77 -20.47
C THR A 146 -20.36 1.38 -19.09
N GLY A 147 -20.73 0.67 -18.02
CA GLY A 147 -20.57 1.08 -16.64
C GLY A 147 -19.10 1.11 -16.20
N VAL A 148 -18.85 1.75 -15.05
CA VAL A 148 -17.52 1.84 -14.45
C VAL A 148 -17.60 1.22 -13.06
N SER A 149 -16.88 0.11 -12.87
CA SER A 149 -16.72 -0.55 -11.57
C SER A 149 -15.49 0.01 -10.85
N LEU A 150 -15.70 0.65 -9.71
CA LEU A 150 -14.59 1.11 -8.86
C LEU A 150 -14.11 -0.04 -7.97
N LEU A 151 -12.83 -0.02 -7.58
CA LEU A 151 -12.35 -0.97 -6.59
C LEU A 151 -12.79 -0.51 -5.19
N PRO A 152 -13.30 -1.43 -4.35
CA PRO A 152 -13.59 -1.07 -2.96
C PRO A 152 -12.29 -0.73 -2.23
N GLN A 153 -12.42 0.17 -1.25
CA GLN A 153 -11.30 0.55 -0.38
C GLN A 153 -11.65 0.18 1.05
N ALA A 154 -10.78 -0.58 1.70
CA ALA A 154 -10.87 -0.86 3.12
C ALA A 154 -10.77 0.45 3.93
N PRO A 155 -11.63 0.67 4.94
CA PRO A 155 -11.57 1.84 5.80
C PRO A 155 -10.23 1.94 6.55
N MET A 156 -9.61 3.11 6.54
CA MET A 156 -8.35 3.33 7.25
C MET A 156 -8.54 3.30 8.77
N PRO A 157 -7.63 2.66 9.53
CA PRO A 157 -7.69 2.69 10.99
C PRO A 157 -7.58 4.12 11.53
N THR A 158 -8.43 4.48 12.49
CA THR A 158 -8.51 5.85 13.04
C THR A 158 -7.90 5.99 14.43
N ARG A 159 -7.49 4.89 15.07
CA ARG A 159 -6.87 4.95 16.40
C ARG A 159 -5.53 5.68 16.34
N GLU A 160 -5.13 6.26 17.47
CA GLU A 160 -3.80 6.82 17.64
C GLU A 160 -2.77 5.68 17.78
N PRO A 161 -1.73 5.63 16.93
CA PRO A 161 -0.71 4.60 17.02
C PRO A 161 0.27 4.86 18.16
N ASN A 162 0.82 3.81 18.77
CA ASN A 162 1.84 3.97 19.81
C ASN A 162 3.25 4.16 19.22
N THR A 163 3.43 3.83 17.93
CA THR A 163 4.70 3.92 17.23
C THR A 163 4.55 4.53 15.84
N LEU A 164 5.62 5.17 15.38
CA LEU A 164 5.64 5.90 14.12
C LEU A 164 5.44 5.01 12.89
N GLY A 165 5.88 3.76 12.92
CA GLY A 165 5.79 2.87 11.76
C GLY A 165 4.35 2.64 11.30
N VAL A 166 3.38 2.65 12.21
CA VAL A 166 1.96 2.50 11.83
C VAL A 166 1.51 3.61 10.88
N LEU A 167 1.96 4.86 11.10
CA LEU A 167 1.65 5.97 10.20
C LEU A 167 2.23 5.76 8.79
N ILE A 168 3.42 5.16 8.73
CA ILE A 168 4.12 4.83 7.49
C ILE A 168 3.31 3.79 6.71
N THR A 169 3.01 2.66 7.35
CA THR A 169 2.27 1.56 6.71
C THR A 169 0.83 1.95 6.35
N ARG A 170 0.19 2.85 7.10
CA ARG A 170 -1.11 3.45 6.72
C ARG A 170 -1.00 4.25 5.41
N ILE A 171 0.06 5.04 5.24
CA ILE A 171 0.31 5.74 3.97
C ILE A 171 0.56 4.76 2.83
N ASP A 172 1.28 3.67 3.08
CA ASP A 172 1.55 2.64 2.07
C ASP A 172 0.25 1.96 1.60
N LEU A 173 -0.66 1.62 2.54
CA LEU A 173 -1.99 1.10 2.18
C LEU A 173 -2.80 2.12 1.38
N ALA A 174 -2.87 3.37 1.84
CA ALA A 174 -3.61 4.42 1.15
C ALA A 174 -3.07 4.67 -0.27
N ALA A 175 -1.74 4.68 -0.44
CA ALA A 175 -1.08 4.81 -1.73
C ALA A 175 -1.37 3.60 -2.63
N THR A 176 -1.33 2.38 -2.07
CA THR A 176 -1.69 1.15 -2.80
C THR A 176 -3.13 1.20 -3.30
N GLN A 177 -4.09 1.53 -2.43
CA GLN A 177 -5.50 1.65 -2.78
C GLN A 177 -5.71 2.71 -3.89
N SER A 178 -5.01 3.84 -3.80
CA SER A 178 -5.08 4.91 -4.80
C SER A 178 -4.48 4.51 -6.15
N ALA A 179 -3.32 3.85 -6.15
CA ALA A 179 -2.66 3.37 -7.36
C ALA A 179 -3.51 2.31 -8.08
N LEU A 180 -4.07 1.36 -7.34
CA LEU A 180 -4.97 0.33 -7.89
C LEU A 180 -6.26 0.95 -8.41
N GLN A 181 -6.84 1.91 -7.70
CA GLN A 181 -8.03 2.63 -8.16
C GLN A 181 -7.77 3.38 -9.48
N GLN A 182 -6.63 4.06 -9.61
CA GLN A 182 -6.26 4.74 -10.86
C GLN A 182 -6.12 3.76 -12.03
N ALA A 183 -5.47 2.61 -11.78
CA ALA A 183 -5.34 1.55 -12.79
C ALA A 183 -6.70 0.98 -13.22
N ALA A 184 -7.58 0.70 -12.26
CA ALA A 184 -8.92 0.16 -12.53
C ALA A 184 -9.79 1.16 -13.32
N VAL A 185 -9.84 2.42 -12.89
CA VAL A 185 -10.60 3.47 -13.59
C VAL A 185 -10.13 3.64 -15.02
N LYS A 186 -8.81 3.64 -15.25
CA LYS A 186 -8.25 3.72 -16.60
C LYS A 186 -8.69 2.54 -17.47
N ALA A 187 -8.65 1.31 -16.94
CA ALA A 187 -9.07 0.12 -17.67
C ALA A 187 -10.58 0.15 -17.99
N GLU A 188 -11.42 0.57 -17.04
CA GLU A 188 -12.87 0.68 -17.24
C GLU A 188 -13.23 1.71 -18.30
N PHE A 189 -12.60 2.88 -18.31
CA PHE A 189 -12.84 3.88 -19.35
C PHE A 189 -12.43 3.39 -20.74
N GLN A 190 -11.32 2.65 -20.84
CA GLN A 190 -10.90 2.05 -22.12
C GLN A 190 -11.93 1.03 -22.62
N ARG A 191 -12.40 0.14 -21.72
CA ARG A 191 -13.43 -0.86 -22.03
C ARG A 191 -14.76 -0.21 -22.43
N SER A 192 -15.27 0.70 -21.61
CA SER A 192 -16.54 1.41 -21.84
C SER A 192 -16.53 2.20 -23.15
N SER A 193 -15.42 2.89 -23.45
CA SER A 193 -15.25 3.63 -24.72
C SER A 193 -15.20 2.68 -25.94
N GLY A 194 -14.50 1.55 -25.82
CA GLY A 194 -14.48 0.52 -26.87
C GLY A 194 -15.87 -0.05 -27.14
N ASN A 195 -16.61 -0.38 -26.09
CA ASN A 195 -17.99 -0.86 -26.14
C ASN A 195 -18.95 0.17 -26.78
N THR A 196 -18.84 1.42 -26.38
CA THR A 196 -19.61 2.53 -26.98
C THR A 196 -19.31 2.67 -28.47
N SER A 197 -18.04 2.54 -28.86
CA SER A 197 -17.62 2.66 -30.26
C SER A 197 -18.19 1.52 -31.13
N LEU A 198 -18.19 0.28 -30.61
CA LEU A 198 -18.78 -0.87 -31.29
C LEU A 198 -20.28 -0.68 -31.53
N SER A 199 -21.02 -0.23 -30.51
CA SER A 199 -22.46 0.05 -30.63
C SER A 199 -22.79 1.13 -31.68
N LEU A 200 -21.87 2.06 -31.98
CA LEU A 200 -22.08 3.09 -32.99
C LEU A 200 -21.71 2.64 -34.41
N MET A 201 -20.82 1.66 -34.55
CA MET A 201 -20.33 1.19 -35.85
C MET A 201 -21.19 0.08 -36.45
N ASP A 202 -21.71 -0.81 -35.60
CA ASP A 202 -22.47 -1.98 -36.00
C ASP A 202 -23.65 -2.17 -35.03
N ASP A 203 -24.87 -2.19 -35.56
CA ASP A 203 -26.12 -2.35 -34.78
C ASP A 203 -26.29 -3.80 -34.27
N SER A 204 -25.21 -4.58 -34.27
CA SER A 204 -25.11 -5.96 -33.78
C SER A 204 -24.88 -6.06 -32.27
N TRP A 205 -25.01 -4.93 -31.56
CA TRP A 205 -24.78 -4.83 -30.14
C TRP A 205 -25.79 -5.66 -29.31
N ASP A 206 -25.29 -6.62 -28.53
CA ASP A 206 -26.12 -7.45 -27.65
C ASP A 206 -26.53 -6.67 -26.38
N HIS A 207 -27.58 -5.86 -26.51
CA HIS A 207 -28.14 -5.07 -25.41
C HIS A 207 -28.59 -5.92 -24.22
N ASP A 208 -29.07 -7.14 -24.47
CA ASP A 208 -29.55 -8.03 -23.41
C ASP A 208 -28.40 -8.56 -22.57
N ARG A 209 -27.29 -8.93 -23.22
CA ARG A 209 -26.06 -9.30 -22.50
C ARG A 209 -25.45 -8.11 -21.79
N ALA A 210 -25.34 -6.94 -22.44
CA ALA A 210 -24.79 -5.75 -21.80
C ALA A 210 -25.54 -5.39 -20.50
N ARG A 211 -26.87 -5.52 -20.48
CA ARG A 211 -27.68 -5.30 -19.27
C ARG A 211 -27.41 -6.35 -18.18
N ARG A 212 -27.27 -7.63 -18.53
CA ARG A 212 -26.91 -8.69 -17.56
C ARG A 212 -25.53 -8.48 -16.98
N ASP A 213 -24.57 -8.10 -17.82
CA ASP A 213 -23.19 -7.80 -17.43
C ASP A 213 -23.16 -6.62 -16.44
N ALA A 214 -23.93 -5.56 -16.69
CA ALA A 214 -24.06 -4.42 -15.77
C ALA A 214 -24.61 -4.84 -14.39
N TRP A 215 -25.71 -5.61 -14.35
CA TRP A 215 -26.27 -6.08 -13.07
C TRP A 215 -25.33 -7.02 -12.32
N HIS A 216 -24.61 -7.87 -13.05
CA HIS A 216 -23.62 -8.74 -12.45
C HIS A 216 -22.46 -7.95 -11.84
N ALA A 217 -21.98 -6.91 -12.55
CA ALA A 217 -20.96 -6.01 -12.04
C ALA A 217 -21.40 -5.29 -10.76
N ASP A 218 -22.61 -4.71 -10.75
CA ASP A 218 -23.16 -4.01 -9.58
C ASP A 218 -23.26 -4.94 -8.34
N ASP A 219 -23.70 -6.19 -8.53
CA ASP A 219 -23.80 -7.18 -7.46
C ASP A 219 -22.42 -7.59 -6.93
N VAL A 220 -21.46 -7.82 -7.84
CA VAL A 220 -20.08 -8.14 -7.45
C VAL A 220 -19.44 -6.96 -6.70
N ASP A 221 -19.58 -5.73 -7.19
CA ASP A 221 -19.01 -4.53 -6.56
C ASP A 221 -19.63 -4.29 -5.18
N THR A 222 -20.94 -4.46 -5.04
CA THR A 222 -21.63 -4.38 -3.75
C THR A 222 -21.08 -5.42 -2.76
N ARG A 223 -20.89 -6.67 -3.21
CA ARG A 223 -20.34 -7.74 -2.36
C ARG A 223 -18.90 -7.44 -1.94
N ARG A 224 -18.07 -6.93 -2.84
CA ARG A 224 -16.68 -6.59 -2.51
C ARG A 224 -16.60 -5.41 -1.55
N GLN A 225 -17.43 -4.38 -1.72
CA GLN A 225 -17.50 -3.25 -0.80
C GLN A 225 -17.91 -3.71 0.60
N GLN A 226 -18.97 -4.51 0.72
CA GLN A 226 -19.39 -5.07 2.00
C GLN A 226 -18.29 -5.92 2.65
N ALA A 227 -17.55 -6.69 1.84
CA ALA A 227 -16.43 -7.49 2.33
C ALA A 227 -15.28 -6.62 2.84
N ALA A 228 -14.96 -5.50 2.15
CA ALA A 228 -13.94 -4.54 2.59
C ALA A 228 -14.35 -3.84 3.90
N ASP A 229 -15.61 -3.41 4.01
CA ASP A 229 -16.15 -2.79 5.21
C ASP A 229 -16.16 -3.77 6.41
N ALA A 230 -16.52 -5.03 6.17
CA ALA A 230 -16.53 -6.07 7.20
C ALA A 230 -15.13 -6.40 7.73
N ARG A 231 -14.07 -6.06 6.99
CA ARG A 231 -12.67 -6.24 7.39
C ARG A 231 -12.08 -4.99 8.04
N ALA A 232 -12.84 -3.92 8.26
CA ALA A 232 -12.32 -2.71 8.91
C ALA A 232 -11.57 -3.06 10.22
N PHE A 233 -10.41 -2.43 10.43
CA PHE A 233 -9.59 -2.70 11.59
C PHE A 233 -10.35 -2.38 12.89
N VAL A 234 -10.37 -3.35 13.81
CA VAL A 234 -10.91 -3.18 15.16
C VAL A 234 -9.79 -3.44 16.15
N GLU A 235 -9.49 -2.43 16.96
CA GLU A 235 -8.49 -2.55 18.02
C GLU A 235 -8.92 -3.60 19.05
N ARG A 236 -7.99 -4.49 19.40
CA ARG A 236 -8.23 -5.49 20.46
C ARG A 236 -8.32 -4.79 21.81
N PRO A 237 -9.43 -4.92 22.56
CA PRO A 237 -9.53 -4.33 23.89
C PRO A 237 -8.42 -4.83 24.82
N GLY A 238 -7.75 -3.90 25.50
CA GLY A 238 -6.70 -4.23 26.47
C GLY A 238 -5.37 -4.71 25.86
N ALA A 239 -5.14 -4.45 24.56
CA ALA A 239 -3.85 -4.73 23.95
C ALA A 239 -2.71 -3.98 24.67
N GLU A 240 -1.61 -4.68 24.94
CA GLU A 240 -0.47 -4.09 25.63
C GLU A 240 0.21 -3.00 24.78
N THR A 241 0.47 -1.86 25.40
CA THR A 241 1.18 -0.71 24.81
C THR A 241 2.66 -0.66 25.20
N THR A 242 3.15 -1.67 25.93
CA THR A 242 4.56 -1.80 26.29
C THR A 242 5.39 -2.14 25.04
N LEU A 243 6.47 -1.40 24.84
CA LEU A 243 7.41 -1.66 23.76
C LEU A 243 8.18 -2.97 23.99
N MET A 244 8.08 -3.88 23.03
CA MET A 244 8.79 -5.16 23.02
C MET A 244 9.60 -5.33 21.75
N PRO A 245 10.61 -6.23 21.74
CA PRO A 245 11.29 -6.62 20.51
C PRO A 245 10.30 -7.15 19.48
N CYS A 246 10.55 -6.87 18.20
CA CYS A 246 9.78 -7.47 17.12
C CYS A 246 9.92 -9.01 17.13
N PRO A 247 8.93 -9.75 16.58
CA PRO A 247 9.03 -11.20 16.39
C PRO A 247 10.34 -11.59 15.69
N PRO A 248 10.93 -12.78 15.94
CA PRO A 248 12.19 -13.15 15.32
C PRO A 248 12.18 -13.01 13.80
N LEU A 249 13.28 -12.51 13.21
CA LEU A 249 13.37 -12.38 11.76
C LEU A 249 13.21 -13.75 11.08
N GLY A 250 12.30 -13.81 10.10
CA GLY A 250 11.90 -15.04 9.42
C GLY A 250 10.78 -15.82 10.10
N SER A 251 10.27 -15.40 11.26
CA SER A 251 9.18 -16.11 11.96
C SER A 251 7.79 -15.77 11.43
N ILE A 252 7.64 -14.65 10.71
CA ILE A 252 6.36 -14.24 10.15
C ILE A 252 6.17 -14.88 8.78
N THR A 253 5.14 -15.71 8.66
CA THR A 253 4.68 -16.27 7.40
C THR A 253 3.51 -15.45 6.85
N TYR A 254 3.64 -14.98 5.62
CA TYR A 254 2.51 -14.43 4.89
C TYR A 254 1.64 -15.58 4.38
N PRO A 255 0.30 -15.54 4.57
CA PRO A 255 -0.57 -16.43 3.84
C PRO A 255 -0.39 -16.17 2.33
N GLY A 256 -0.16 -17.25 1.58
CA GLY A 256 -0.06 -17.21 0.12
C GLY A 256 -1.38 -16.84 -0.56
#